data_AF-A0A7W3XX82-F1
#
_entry.id   AF-A0A7W3XX82-F1
#
_cell.length_a   1.000
_cell.length_b   1.000
_cell.length_c   1.000
_cell.angle_alpha   90.00
_cell.angle_beta   90.00
_cell.angle_gamma   90.00
#
_symmetry.space_group_name_H-M   'P 1'
#
loop_
_entity.id
_entity.type
_entity.pdbx_description
1 polymer ?
#
loop_
_entity_poly.entity_id
_entity_poly.type
_entity_poly.pdbx_seq_one_letter_code
_entity_poly.pdbx_strand_id
1 'polypeptide(L)' 'MHLGVPVVAMPFWSTALGAQPAVPRAVACLREQGGRVLLGGPEGYEPHPPRTGDAAAFPWHRALAALP' A
#
# COMPACT_ATOMS: atom_id res chain seq x y z
N MET A 1 10.16 -11.05 12.46
CA MET A 1 11.35 -10.23 12.78
C MET A 1 11.66 -9.36 11.60
N HIS A 2 11.77 -8.06 11.83
CA HIS A 2 12.23 -7.11 10.84
C HIS A 2 13.74 -6.89 11.04
N LEU A 3 14.58 -7.05 10.01
CA LEU A 3 16.06 -6.97 10.09
C LEU A 3 16.59 -5.54 10.31
N GLY A 4 15.76 -4.62 10.82
CA GLY A 4 16.11 -3.20 10.99
C GLY A 4 16.23 -2.39 9.68
N VAL A 5 15.74 -2.93 8.56
CA VAL A 5 15.77 -2.32 7.21
C VAL A 5 14.45 -1.60 6.89
N PRO A 6 14.34 -0.27 6.92
CA PRO A 6 13.07 0.42 6.68
C PRO A 6 12.23 -0.13 5.50
N VAL A 7 10.98 -0.52 5.78
CA VAL A 7 10.08 -1.13 4.78
C VAL A 7 8.91 -0.20 4.49
N VAL A 8 8.73 0.12 3.21
CA VAL A 8 7.55 0.81 2.67
C VAL A 8 6.79 -0.15 1.77
N ALA A 9 5.49 -0.30 1.99
CA ALA A 9 4.57 -1.05 1.14
C ALA A 9 3.52 -0.10 0.57
N MET A 10 3.41 -0.04 -0.76
CA MET A 10 2.35 0.69 -1.45
C MET A 10 1.61 -0.29 -2.38
N PRO A 11 0.52 -0.91 -1.92
CA PRO A 11 -0.14 -1.95 -2.71
C PRO A 11 -0.98 -1.38 -3.86
N PHE A 12 -0.90 -2.02 -5.02
CA PHE A 12 -1.75 -1.75 -6.18
C PHE A 12 -2.99 -2.64 -6.13
N TRP A 13 -4.15 -2.07 -5.82
CA TRP A 13 -5.39 -2.84 -5.65
C TRP A 13 -6.59 -2.25 -6.38
N SER A 14 -7.52 -3.14 -6.70
CA SER A 14 -8.89 -2.75 -7.00
C SER A 14 -9.71 -2.58 -5.72
N THR A 15 -10.79 -1.79 -5.79
CA THR A 15 -11.74 -1.62 -4.67
C THR A 15 -12.37 -2.94 -4.23
N ALA A 16 -12.64 -3.87 -5.15
CA ALA A 16 -13.17 -5.20 -4.82
C ALA A 16 -12.17 -6.03 -3.99
N LEU A 17 -10.88 -5.94 -4.31
CA LEU A 17 -9.83 -6.58 -3.50
C LEU A 17 -9.66 -5.87 -2.16
N GLY A 18 -9.67 -4.52 -2.16
CA GLY A 18 -9.58 -3.70 -0.94
C GLY A 18 -10.73 -3.93 0.05
N ALA A 19 -11.91 -4.32 -0.44
CA ALA A 19 -13.07 -4.64 0.39
C ALA A 19 -12.96 -5.98 1.14
N GLN A 20 -11.94 -6.80 0.86
CA GLN A 20 -11.74 -8.06 1.57
C GLN A 20 -11.49 -7.79 3.07
N PRO A 21 -12.20 -8.47 4.00
CA PRO A 21 -12.03 -8.25 5.43
C PRO A 21 -10.59 -8.48 5.95
N ALA A 22 -9.77 -9.23 5.21
CA ALA A 22 -8.38 -9.47 5.55
C ALA A 22 -7.48 -8.23 5.34
N VAL A 23 -7.83 -7.36 4.39
CA VAL A 23 -7.02 -6.19 4.01
C VAL A 23 -6.77 -5.24 5.18
N PRO A 24 -7.78 -4.69 5.88
CA PRO A 24 -7.52 -3.77 6.98
C PRO A 24 -6.71 -4.42 8.12
N ARG A 25 -6.90 -5.73 8.35
CA ARG A 25 -6.14 -6.49 9.36
C ARG A 25 -4.67 -6.62 8.99
N ALA A 26 -4.37 -6.96 7.74
CA ALA A 26 -3.01 -7.05 7.23
C ALA A 26 -2.29 -5.69 7.28
N VAL A 27 -2.98 -4.62 6.90
CA VAL A 27 -2.45 -3.25 6.95
C VAL A 27 -2.12 -2.83 8.37
N ALA A 28 -3.02 -3.09 9.33
CA ALA A 28 -2.78 -2.80 10.75
C ALA A 28 -1.56 -3.57 11.27
N CYS A 29 -1.51 -4.88 11.01
CA CYS A 29 -0.41 -5.76 11.42
C CYS A 29 0.96 -5.30 10.89
N LEU A 30 1.04 -4.84 9.63
CA LEU A 30 2.28 -4.30 9.06
C LEU A 30 2.70 -2.98 9.71
N ARG A 31 1.74 -2.09 9.98
CA ARG A 31 1.99 -0.79 10.63
C ARG A 31 2.44 -0.95 12.08
N GLU A 32 1.84 -1.88 12.82
CA GLU A 32 2.22 -2.22 14.20
C GLU A 32 3.66 -2.75 14.29
N GLN A 33 4.15 -3.40 13.23
CA GLN A 33 5.53 -3.90 13.14
C GLN A 33 6.55 -2.82 12.67
N GLY A 34 6.12 -1.56 12.53
CA GLY A 34 6.96 -0.45 12.09
C GLY A 34 7.08 -0.31 10.58
N GLY A 35 6.34 -1.09 9.79
CA GLY A 35 6.25 -0.93 8.35
C GLY A 35 5.38 0.26 7.95
N ARG A 36 5.77 0.99 6.89
CA ARG A 36 4.98 2.10 6.36
C ARG A 36 4.10 1.60 5.21
N VAL A 37 2.79 1.52 5.44
CA VAL A 37 1.83 1.11 4.40
C VAL A 37 1.11 2.33 3.82
N LEU A 38 1.33 2.60 2.54
CA LEU A 38 0.77 3.72 1.77
C LEU A 38 -0.45 3.25 0.97
N LEU A 39 -1.63 3.35 1.57
CA LEU A 39 -2.89 2.91 0.96
C LEU A 39 -3.97 3.97 1.20
N GLY A 40 -4.55 4.46 0.10
CA GLY A 40 -5.53 5.54 0.11
C GLY A 40 -4.93 6.93 0.35
N GLY A 41 -5.65 7.95 -0.10
CA GLY A 41 -5.30 9.36 0.17
C GLY A 41 -4.09 9.90 -0.61
N PRO A 42 -3.62 11.11 -0.27
CA PRO A 42 -2.63 11.85 -1.09
C PRO A 42 -1.26 11.16 -1.19
N GLU A 43 -0.84 10.50 -0.11
CA GLU A 43 0.47 9.84 0.00
C GLU A 43 0.44 8.37 -0.45
N GLY A 44 -0.75 7.82 -0.68
CA GLY A 44 -0.97 6.41 -1.01
C GLY A 44 -1.37 6.15 -2.44
N TYR A 45 -1.48 4.87 -2.78
CA TYR A 45 -2.21 4.44 -3.97
C TYR A 45 -3.71 4.41 -3.66
N GLU A 46 -4.52 5.10 -4.46
CA GLU A 46 -5.98 5.06 -4.34
C GLU A 46 -6.50 3.82 -5.09
N PRO A 47 -7.24 2.91 -4.42
CA PRO A 47 -7.76 1.71 -5.07
C PRO A 47 -8.64 2.04 -6.29
N HIS A 48 -8.41 1.34 -7.38
CA HIS A 48 -9.10 1.58 -8.64
C HIS A 48 -10.35 0.67 -8.79
N PRO A 49 -11.32 1.00 -9.65
CA PRO A 49 -12.42 0.08 -9.96
C PRO A 49 -11.94 -1.29 -10.49
N PRO A 50 -12.69 -2.39 -10.29
CA PRO A 50 -12.26 -3.70 -10.77
C PRO A 50 -12.00 -3.74 -12.28
N ARG A 51 -10.88 -4.36 -12.68
CA ARG A 51 -10.43 -4.49 -14.09
C ARG A 51 -10.06 -3.16 -14.77
N THR A 52 -9.88 -2.07 -14.04
CA THR A 52 -9.48 -0.75 -14.60
C THR A 52 -8.08 -0.32 -14.15
N GLY A 53 -7.26 -1.28 -13.72
CA GLY A 53 -5.94 -0.98 -13.20
C GLY A 53 -4.98 -0.56 -14.31
N ASP A 54 -4.25 0.53 -14.10
CA ASP A 54 -3.16 0.96 -14.96
C ASP A 54 -1.84 0.85 -14.19
N ALA A 55 -1.11 -0.24 -14.44
CA ALA A 55 0.18 -0.48 -13.81
C ALA A 55 1.28 0.47 -14.33
N ALA A 56 1.14 1.00 -15.55
CA ALA A 56 2.10 1.94 -16.11
C ALA A 56 1.96 3.33 -15.46
N ALA A 57 0.75 3.71 -15.05
CA ALA A 57 0.49 4.94 -14.29
C ALA A 57 0.78 4.83 -12.79
N PHE A 58 1.28 3.68 -12.30
CA PHE A 58 1.50 3.48 -10.88
C PHE A 58 2.55 4.47 -10.32
N PRO A 59 2.26 5.22 -9.25
CA PRO A 59 3.07 6.35 -8.82
C PRO A 59 4.26 5.94 -7.95
N TRP A 60 5.19 5.16 -8.50
CA TRP A 60 6.37 4.62 -7.79
C TRP A 60 7.16 5.65 -6.99
N HIS A 61 7.24 6.88 -7.49
CA HIS A 61 7.93 7.99 -6.83
C HIS A 61 7.42 8.26 -5.40
N ARG A 62 6.13 8.03 -5.10
CA ARG A 62 5.57 8.21 -3.75
C ARG A 62 6.13 7.20 -2.75
N ALA A 63 6.25 5.94 -3.17
CA ALA A 63 6.82 4.90 -2.31
C ALA A 63 8.30 5.16 -2.04
N LEU A 64 9.06 5.61 -3.06
CA LEU A 64 10.47 5.97 -2.91
C LEU A 64 10.66 7.19 -2.00
N ALA A 65 9.85 8.23 -2.16
CA ALA A 65 9.90 9.43 -1.31
C ALA A 65 9.51 9.15 0.16
N ALA A 66 8.86 8.01 0.42
CA ALA A 66 8.46 7.59 1.76
C ALA A 66 9.52 6.76 2.49
N LEU A 67 10.61 6.37 1.83
CA LEU A 67 11.77 5.75 2.47
C LEU A 67 12.56 6.83 3.27
N PRO A 68 13.18 6.45 4.39
CA PRO A 68 14.06 7.35 5.14
C PRO A 68 15.38 7.63 4.43
#